data_AF-A0A947BXX5-F1
#
_entry.id   AF-A0A947BXX5-F1
#
_cell.length_a   1.000
_cell.length_b   1.000
_cell.length_c   1.000
_cell.angle_alpha   90.00
_cell.angle_beta   90.00
_cell.angle_gamma   90.00
#
_symmetry.space_group_name_H-M   'P 1'
#
loop_
_entity.id
_entity.type
_entity.pdbx_description
1 polymer ?
#
loop_
_entity_poly.entity_id
_entity_poly.type
_entity_poly.pdbx_seq_one_letter_code
_entity_poly.pdbx_strand_id
1 'polypeptide(L)'
;MMARFRVLLLIVILLAVGLLSLYFQDPWLWRRYTNTFLQLAGSEPRLLRPNELVSGDGSFQIPVAREDQRTITPLALRAAEEFAAGFESHTLIVIHKGRIQTEWYAEDWDTSSLTQSQSMHKSLLAILVGAAIEDGVIGSVDDPVARYIPQWEDDPRGDITLYELMMMSSGLAQYKFTLNPFTDDFRWLYSGDSQGAVLRTPLADWEPGTRFDYNNINSELLGTVLENATGKRYSELLEDYLWRPLGGDDARVWIDSEFGNAFTSCCLMATARDWARIGLLMLNRGRINDNRIVTAGWVDKMVTRSPVFKWYGLQTWLAYEKEVNPRSENEAAAGAYARSEPFLARDVYYFSGRGGQRVYVVPSRSLVVVRLGPALGPQPLKPGWDNAFLVNSLIRGMDELQKQKRDIARESLPKPPVNREADVPVDILEGEKSSVTADSAPAPEKVPANEPGYAVEPAADETTEDVREALPSYPPEDLTETDPLTPPAAP
;
A
#
# COMPACT_ATOMS: atom_id res chain seq x y z
N MET A 1 -4.42 0.67 70.64
CA MET A 1 -5.25 0.14 69.53
C MET A 1 -5.78 1.27 68.63
N MET A 2 -6.46 2.29 69.17
CA MET A 2 -7.00 3.42 68.38
C MET A 2 -5.97 4.22 67.57
N ALA A 3 -4.76 4.48 68.09
CA ALA A 3 -3.73 5.22 67.35
C ALA A 3 -3.24 4.47 66.10
N ARG A 4 -3.03 3.15 66.21
CA ARG A 4 -2.66 2.29 65.08
C ARG A 4 -3.77 2.24 64.02
N PHE A 5 -5.03 2.20 64.46
CA PHE A 5 -6.19 2.26 63.58
C PHE A 5 -6.27 3.60 62.82
N ARG A 6 -6.04 4.73 63.49
CA ARG A 6 -6.02 6.07 62.84
C ARG A 6 -4.89 6.20 61.82
N VAL A 7 -3.70 5.70 62.13
CA VAL A 7 -2.56 5.70 61.18
C VAL A 7 -2.87 4.82 59.97
N LEU A 8 -3.41 3.61 60.18
CA LEU A 8 -3.81 2.74 59.08
C LEU A 8 -4.91 3.39 58.21
N LEU A 9 -5.92 3.99 58.82
CA LEU A 9 -6.98 4.70 58.11
C LEU A 9 -6.42 5.87 57.30
N LEU A 10 -5.50 6.65 57.86
CA LEU A 10 -4.84 7.75 57.13
C LEU A 10 -4.05 7.24 55.93
N ILE A 11 -3.29 6.14 56.09
CA ILE A 11 -2.56 5.52 54.97
C ILE A 11 -3.53 5.07 53.87
N VAL A 12 -4.64 4.42 54.24
CA VAL A 12 -5.67 3.99 53.28
C VAL A 12 -6.28 5.19 52.55
N ILE A 13 -6.59 6.28 53.26
CA ILE A 13 -7.11 7.52 52.64
C ILE A 13 -6.09 8.12 51.69
N LEU A 14 -4.81 8.24 52.09
CA LEU A 14 -3.77 8.80 51.24
C LEU A 14 -3.53 7.94 49.98
N LEU A 15 -3.56 6.61 50.12
CA LEU A 15 -3.49 5.71 48.97
C LEU A 15 -4.70 5.86 48.06
N ALA A 16 -5.91 5.95 48.61
CA ALA A 16 -7.12 6.16 47.83
C ALA A 16 -7.10 7.50 47.08
N VAL A 17 -6.69 8.58 47.74
CA VAL A 17 -6.52 9.90 47.12
C VAL A 17 -5.45 9.85 46.03
N GLY A 18 -4.32 9.19 46.27
CA GLY A 18 -3.27 9.01 45.27
C GLY A 18 -3.74 8.25 44.03
N LEU A 19 -4.45 7.13 44.23
CA LEU A 19 -5.02 6.33 43.14
C LEU A 19 -6.10 7.09 42.36
N LEU A 20 -6.98 7.81 43.05
CA LEU A 20 -7.98 8.66 42.40
C LEU A 20 -7.31 9.79 41.61
N SER A 21 -6.29 10.42 42.18
CA SER A 21 -5.52 11.46 41.48
C SER A 21 -4.88 10.92 40.21
N LEU A 22 -4.26 9.73 40.26
CA LEU A 22 -3.70 9.08 39.07
C LEU A 22 -4.79 8.78 38.03
N TYR A 23 -5.95 8.26 38.47
CA TYR A 23 -7.07 7.98 37.58
C TYR A 23 -7.58 9.23 36.85
N PHE A 24 -7.79 10.32 37.59
CA PHE A 24 -8.34 11.56 37.05
C PHE A 24 -7.36 12.39 36.22
N GLN A 25 -6.05 12.14 36.33
CA GLN A 25 -5.06 12.72 35.42
C GLN A 25 -5.23 12.21 33.98
N ASP A 26 -5.61 10.94 33.81
CA ASP A 26 -5.77 10.34 32.49
C ASP A 26 -6.76 9.16 32.52
N PRO A 27 -8.08 9.44 32.55
CA PRO A 27 -9.08 8.39 32.67
C PRO A 27 -9.05 7.40 31.50
N TRP A 28 -8.65 7.86 30.31
CA TRP A 28 -8.51 7.03 29.11
C TRP A 28 -7.40 6.01 29.26
N LEU A 29 -6.22 6.42 29.73
CA LEU A 29 -5.11 5.53 30.03
C LEU A 29 -5.55 4.38 30.92
N TRP A 30 -6.15 4.69 32.06
CA TRP A 30 -6.47 3.67 33.05
C TRP A 30 -7.62 2.77 32.60
N ARG A 31 -8.63 3.30 31.90
CA ARG A 31 -9.70 2.48 31.30
C ARG A 31 -9.13 1.50 30.28
N ARG A 32 -8.28 1.95 29.35
CA ARG A 32 -7.67 1.09 28.33
C ARG A 32 -6.63 0.12 28.91
N TYR A 33 -5.88 0.55 29.91
CA TYR A 33 -4.96 -0.30 30.67
C TYR A 33 -5.71 -1.47 31.32
N THR A 34 -6.79 -1.20 32.06
CA THR A 34 -7.61 -2.27 32.67
C THR A 34 -8.26 -3.17 31.62
N ASN A 35 -8.73 -2.60 30.50
CA ASN A 35 -9.31 -3.38 29.42
C ASN A 35 -8.30 -4.32 28.75
N THR A 36 -7.02 -3.95 28.70
CA THR A 36 -5.96 -4.81 28.15
C THR A 36 -5.87 -6.13 28.93
N PHE A 37 -5.93 -6.07 30.26
CA PHE A 37 -5.92 -7.28 31.09
C PHE A 37 -7.22 -8.09 30.98
N LEU A 38 -8.36 -7.42 30.82
CA LEU A 38 -9.63 -8.09 30.55
C LEU A 38 -9.62 -8.81 29.19
N GLN A 39 -8.97 -8.22 28.17
CA GLN A 39 -8.83 -8.84 26.84
C GLN A 39 -7.86 -10.01 26.86
N LEU A 40 -6.73 -9.89 27.57
CA LEU A 40 -5.85 -11.03 27.83
C LEU A 40 -6.58 -12.17 28.56
N ALA A 41 -7.62 -11.85 29.34
CA ALA A 41 -8.50 -12.82 29.98
C ALA A 41 -9.67 -13.33 29.08
N GLY A 42 -9.64 -13.04 27.78
CA GLY A 42 -10.57 -13.61 26.79
C GLY A 42 -11.84 -12.80 26.52
N SER A 43 -11.91 -11.53 26.94
CA SER A 43 -13.04 -10.66 26.55
C SER A 43 -12.88 -10.12 25.12
N GLU A 44 -14.01 -10.05 24.41
CA GLU A 44 -14.09 -9.46 23.07
C GLU A 44 -13.50 -8.04 23.05
N PRO A 45 -12.60 -7.72 22.11
CA PRO A 45 -12.01 -6.40 22.03
C PRO A 45 -13.08 -5.36 21.70
N ARG A 46 -13.54 -4.60 22.71
CA ARG A 46 -14.25 -3.31 22.52
C ARG A 46 -13.29 -2.21 22.05
N LEU A 47 -12.42 -2.52 21.10
CA LEU A 47 -11.32 -1.63 20.73
C LEU A 47 -11.74 -0.69 19.61
N LEU A 48 -11.18 0.51 19.71
CA LEU A 48 -11.36 1.67 18.85
C LEU A 48 -12.57 2.55 19.15
N ARG A 49 -12.83 2.80 20.43
CA ARG A 49 -13.62 3.95 20.89
C ARG A 49 -12.79 4.82 21.84
N PRO A 50 -13.01 6.14 21.88
CA PRO A 50 -13.94 6.89 21.02
C PRO A 50 -13.42 6.98 19.59
N ASN A 51 -14.28 7.30 18.63
CA ASN A 51 -13.92 7.42 17.22
C ASN A 51 -14.80 8.47 16.56
N GLU A 52 -14.37 8.96 15.40
CA GLU A 52 -15.01 10.06 14.70
C GLU A 52 -15.49 9.64 13.34
N LEU A 53 -16.61 10.23 12.93
CA LEU A 53 -17.17 10.00 11.61
C LEU A 53 -16.29 10.69 10.56
N VAL A 54 -16.08 9.99 9.46
CA VAL A 54 -15.54 10.52 8.22
C VAL A 54 -16.62 10.26 7.20
N SER A 55 -17.39 11.29 6.84
CA SER A 55 -18.61 11.08 6.06
C SER A 55 -18.30 10.72 4.62
N GLY A 56 -18.96 9.68 4.14
CA GLY A 56 -19.03 9.33 2.73
C GLY A 56 -20.34 9.82 2.12
N ASP A 57 -20.38 10.01 0.81
CA ASP A 57 -21.63 10.30 0.09
C ASP A 57 -22.14 9.12 -0.74
N GLY A 58 -21.39 8.00 -0.76
CA GLY A 58 -21.72 6.78 -1.49
C GLY A 58 -21.89 7.00 -3.01
N SER A 59 -21.42 8.13 -3.54
CA SER A 59 -21.72 8.60 -4.89
C SER A 59 -21.14 7.72 -5.98
N PHE A 60 -20.13 6.92 -5.67
CA PHE A 60 -19.49 6.03 -6.63
C PHE A 60 -19.63 4.56 -6.28
N GLN A 61 -20.22 3.82 -7.22
CA GLN A 61 -20.35 2.37 -7.14
C GLN A 61 -19.43 1.72 -8.17
N ILE A 62 -18.55 0.83 -7.69
CA ILE A 62 -17.63 0.11 -8.57
C ILE A 62 -18.46 -0.88 -9.41
N PRO A 63 -18.39 -0.84 -10.76
CA PRO A 63 -19.16 -1.74 -11.58
C PRO A 63 -18.76 -3.21 -11.37
N VAL A 64 -19.74 -4.10 -11.29
CA VAL A 64 -19.52 -5.55 -11.22
C VAL A 64 -19.51 -6.15 -12.62
N ALA A 65 -18.54 -7.02 -12.92
CA ALA A 65 -18.49 -7.74 -14.18
C ALA A 65 -19.52 -8.87 -14.18
N ARG A 66 -20.35 -8.91 -15.22
CA ARG A 66 -21.15 -10.10 -15.52
C ARG A 66 -20.24 -11.26 -15.93
N GLU A 67 -20.78 -12.48 -15.93
CA GLU A 67 -20.01 -13.68 -16.26
C GLU A 67 -19.34 -13.61 -17.65
N ASP A 68 -20.04 -13.09 -18.66
CA ASP A 68 -19.53 -12.85 -20.01
C ASP A 68 -18.46 -11.75 -20.10
N GLN A 69 -18.42 -10.86 -19.10
CA GLN A 69 -17.49 -9.74 -19.00
C GLN A 69 -16.26 -10.05 -18.16
N ARG A 70 -16.20 -11.23 -17.53
CA ARG A 70 -15.03 -11.64 -16.75
C ARG A 70 -13.81 -11.77 -17.64
N THR A 71 -12.70 -11.32 -17.09
CA THR A 71 -11.40 -11.22 -17.78
C THR A 71 -10.30 -12.02 -17.07
N ILE A 72 -10.69 -12.80 -16.06
CA ILE A 72 -9.86 -13.71 -15.29
C ILE A 72 -10.57 -15.06 -15.30
N THR A 73 -9.85 -16.17 -15.47
CA THR A 73 -10.46 -17.49 -15.46
C THR A 73 -11.20 -17.78 -14.14
N PRO A 74 -12.34 -18.50 -14.18
CA PRO A 74 -13.05 -18.90 -12.96
C PRO A 74 -12.18 -19.73 -11.99
N LEU A 75 -11.20 -20.48 -12.52
CA LEU A 75 -10.25 -21.23 -11.71
C LEU A 75 -9.35 -20.31 -10.88
N ALA A 76 -8.79 -19.25 -11.47
CA ALA A 76 -7.94 -18.31 -10.76
C ALA A 76 -8.70 -17.47 -9.73
N LEU A 77 -9.95 -17.07 -10.05
CA LEU A 77 -10.82 -16.37 -9.09
C LEU A 77 -11.13 -17.24 -7.87
N ARG A 78 -11.52 -18.52 -8.08
CA ARG A 78 -11.77 -19.46 -6.99
C ARG A 78 -10.51 -19.74 -6.16
N ALA A 79 -9.36 -19.93 -6.81
CA ALA A 79 -8.10 -20.14 -6.09
C ALA A 79 -7.74 -18.94 -5.20
N ALA A 80 -8.01 -17.71 -5.65
CA ALA A 80 -7.80 -16.52 -4.85
C ALA A 80 -8.75 -16.45 -3.64
N GLU A 81 -10.04 -16.79 -3.83
CA GLU A 81 -11.04 -16.86 -2.76
C GLU A 81 -10.69 -17.95 -1.73
N GLU A 82 -10.33 -19.15 -2.18
CA GLU A 82 -9.93 -20.27 -1.32
C GLU A 82 -8.68 -19.94 -0.51
N PHE A 83 -7.69 -19.29 -1.13
CA PHE A 83 -6.51 -18.80 -0.43
C PHE A 83 -6.90 -17.77 0.63
N ALA A 84 -7.70 -16.76 0.27
CA ALA A 84 -8.17 -15.76 1.23
C ALA A 84 -8.91 -16.42 2.41
N ALA A 85 -9.85 -17.33 2.15
CA ALA A 85 -10.58 -18.06 3.18
C ALA A 85 -9.64 -18.87 4.10
N GLY A 86 -8.62 -19.54 3.54
CA GLY A 86 -7.62 -20.29 4.31
C GLY A 86 -6.84 -19.46 5.34
N PHE A 87 -6.72 -18.16 5.11
CA PHE A 87 -6.08 -17.19 6.02
C PHE A 87 -7.06 -16.37 6.85
N GLU A 88 -8.28 -16.86 7.09
CA GLU A 88 -9.31 -16.20 7.90
C GLU A 88 -9.66 -14.79 7.41
N SER A 89 -9.53 -14.55 6.10
CA SER A 89 -9.91 -13.26 5.52
C SER A 89 -11.39 -13.02 5.78
N HIS A 90 -11.73 -11.78 6.11
CA HIS A 90 -13.10 -11.32 6.20
C HIS A 90 -13.69 -11.06 4.81
N THR A 91 -12.84 -10.66 3.87
CA THR A 91 -13.26 -10.30 2.51
C THR A 91 -12.09 -10.30 1.52
N LEU A 92 -12.43 -10.57 0.25
CA LEU A 92 -11.58 -10.44 -0.91
C LEU A 92 -12.36 -9.75 -2.03
N ILE A 93 -11.80 -8.67 -2.59
CA ILE A 93 -12.31 -8.03 -3.80
C ILE A 93 -11.20 -8.05 -4.86
N VAL A 94 -11.53 -8.52 -6.06
CA VAL A 94 -10.65 -8.48 -7.22
C VAL A 94 -11.27 -7.58 -8.27
N ILE A 95 -10.54 -6.55 -8.68
CA ILE A 95 -10.95 -5.63 -9.73
C ILE A 95 -9.95 -5.70 -10.88
N HIS A 96 -10.44 -5.87 -12.10
CA HIS A 96 -9.62 -5.81 -13.30
C HIS A 96 -10.32 -4.93 -14.34
N LYS A 97 -9.58 -4.00 -14.92
CA LYS A 97 -10.09 -2.99 -15.89
C LYS A 97 -11.31 -2.23 -15.35
N GLY A 98 -11.21 -1.79 -14.10
CA GLY A 98 -12.25 -0.99 -13.45
C GLY A 98 -13.53 -1.73 -13.07
N ARG A 99 -13.56 -3.07 -13.16
CA ARG A 99 -14.74 -3.88 -12.80
C ARG A 99 -14.41 -4.97 -11.79
N ILE A 100 -15.28 -5.15 -10.79
CA ILE A 100 -15.21 -6.26 -9.83
C ILE A 100 -15.38 -7.58 -10.61
N GLN A 101 -14.36 -8.43 -10.57
CA GLN A 101 -14.35 -9.77 -11.17
C GLN A 101 -14.89 -10.81 -10.18
N THR A 102 -14.51 -10.66 -8.91
CA THR A 102 -15.10 -11.36 -7.78
C THR A 102 -15.09 -10.48 -6.53
N GLU A 103 -16.06 -10.71 -5.66
CA GLU A 103 -16.25 -10.07 -4.37
C GLU A 103 -16.79 -11.14 -3.43
N TRP A 104 -15.98 -11.53 -2.45
CA TRP A 104 -16.26 -12.57 -1.49
C TRP A 104 -16.19 -12.01 -0.08
N TYR A 105 -17.09 -12.49 0.78
CA TYR A 105 -17.16 -12.16 2.20
C TYR A 105 -17.24 -13.45 3.01
N ALA A 106 -16.58 -13.46 4.18
CA ALA A 106 -16.73 -14.53 5.15
C ALA A 106 -18.14 -14.57 5.74
N GLU A 107 -18.46 -15.64 6.47
CA GLU A 107 -19.69 -15.72 7.27
C GLU A 107 -19.77 -14.53 8.24
N ASP A 108 -20.96 -13.93 8.36
CA ASP A 108 -21.24 -12.71 9.13
C ASP A 108 -20.57 -11.42 8.64
N TRP A 109 -19.91 -11.45 7.49
CA TRP A 109 -19.36 -10.26 6.83
C TRP A 109 -20.14 -9.93 5.55
N ASP A 110 -20.28 -8.63 5.28
CA ASP A 110 -20.96 -8.12 4.10
C ASP A 110 -20.36 -6.78 3.62
N THR A 111 -20.98 -6.20 2.60
CA THR A 111 -20.56 -4.93 1.99
C THR A 111 -20.59 -3.73 2.95
N SER A 112 -21.34 -3.81 4.05
CA SER A 112 -21.45 -2.75 5.06
C SER A 112 -20.47 -2.93 6.23
N SER A 113 -19.78 -4.07 6.28
CA SER A 113 -18.91 -4.42 7.38
C SER A 113 -17.62 -3.59 7.36
N LEU A 114 -17.30 -2.97 8.50
CA LEU A 114 -16.10 -2.16 8.66
C LEU A 114 -14.95 -3.01 9.17
N THR A 115 -13.78 -2.87 8.53
CA THR A 115 -12.53 -3.45 9.02
C THR A 115 -11.57 -2.36 9.46
N GLN A 116 -10.83 -2.65 10.50
CA GLN A 116 -9.74 -1.81 10.96
C GLN A 116 -8.54 -1.98 10.01
N SER A 117 -8.02 -0.86 9.51
CA SER A 117 -7.04 -0.81 8.42
C SER A 117 -5.62 -1.25 8.80
N GLN A 118 -5.30 -1.21 10.08
CA GLN A 118 -3.92 -1.19 10.58
C GLN A 118 -3.10 -0.17 9.77
N SER A 119 -1.82 -0.46 9.53
CA SER A 119 -0.92 0.44 8.82
C SER A 119 -1.27 0.75 7.36
N MET A 120 -2.34 0.21 6.76
CA MET A 120 -2.82 0.72 5.46
C MET A 120 -3.21 2.20 5.55
N HIS A 121 -3.65 2.67 6.72
CA HIS A 121 -4.01 4.07 6.95
C HIS A 121 -2.86 5.03 6.62
N LYS A 122 -1.61 4.61 6.87
CA LYS A 122 -0.42 5.42 6.64
C LYS A 122 -0.29 5.90 5.20
N SER A 123 -0.66 5.06 4.24
CA SER A 123 -0.59 5.40 2.82
C SER A 123 -1.58 6.50 2.45
N LEU A 124 -2.67 6.67 3.21
CA LEU A 124 -3.61 7.79 3.01
C LEU A 124 -3.01 9.11 3.46
N LEU A 125 -2.12 9.12 4.47
CA LEU A 125 -1.40 10.34 4.86
C LEU A 125 -0.56 10.88 3.71
N ALA A 126 0.12 10.02 2.94
CA ALA A 126 0.87 10.48 1.77
C ALA A 126 -0.05 11.07 0.68
N ILE A 127 -1.29 10.56 0.53
CA ILE A 127 -2.28 11.16 -0.38
C ILE A 127 -2.70 12.54 0.14
N LEU A 128 -3.03 12.64 1.45
CA LEU A 128 -3.45 13.90 2.08
C LEU A 128 -2.34 14.96 2.05
N VAL A 129 -1.09 14.59 2.31
CA VAL A 129 0.06 15.49 2.20
C VAL A 129 0.24 15.96 0.75
N GLY A 130 0.04 15.09 -0.23
CA GLY A 130 0.05 15.47 -1.64
C GLY A 130 -1.02 16.50 -1.97
N ALA A 131 -2.26 16.26 -1.54
CA ALA A 131 -3.37 17.20 -1.72
C ALA A 131 -3.07 18.55 -1.02
N ALA A 132 -2.55 18.51 0.21
CA ALA A 132 -2.17 19.70 0.96
C ALA A 132 -1.01 20.50 0.32
N ILE A 133 -0.07 19.82 -0.35
CA ILE A 133 0.97 20.48 -1.15
C ILE A 133 0.36 21.15 -2.39
N GLU A 134 -0.55 20.46 -3.08
CA GLU A 134 -1.22 21.00 -4.26
C GLU A 134 -2.12 22.21 -3.92
N ASP A 135 -2.75 22.20 -2.75
CA ASP A 135 -3.52 23.32 -2.20
C ASP A 135 -2.63 24.47 -1.67
N GLY A 136 -1.31 24.27 -1.60
CA GLY A 136 -0.34 25.28 -1.18
C GLY A 136 -0.27 25.54 0.33
N VAL A 137 -0.96 24.74 1.15
CA VAL A 137 -0.89 24.84 2.62
C VAL A 137 0.35 24.14 3.20
N ILE A 138 0.88 23.15 2.48
CA ILE A 138 2.23 22.60 2.69
C ILE A 138 3.11 23.04 1.53
N GLY A 139 4.30 23.56 1.81
CA GLY A 139 5.21 24.08 0.78
C GLY A 139 5.79 22.98 -0.11
N SER A 140 6.42 21.98 0.51
CA SER A 140 7.06 20.86 -0.20
C SER A 140 7.29 19.66 0.73
N VAL A 141 7.72 18.54 0.15
CA VAL A 141 8.19 17.39 0.95
C VAL A 141 9.52 17.64 1.64
N ASP A 142 10.29 18.61 1.17
CA ASP A 142 11.59 18.97 1.73
C ASP A 142 11.46 19.99 2.87
N ASP A 143 10.24 20.41 3.18
CA ASP A 143 9.98 21.31 4.30
C ASP A 143 10.37 20.63 5.62
N PRO A 144 11.09 21.34 6.51
CA PRO A 144 11.38 20.85 7.86
C PRO A 144 10.08 20.79 8.68
N VAL A 145 9.96 19.77 9.52
CA VAL A 145 8.77 19.55 10.36
C VAL A 145 8.53 20.70 11.34
N ALA A 146 9.58 21.41 11.78
CA ALA A 146 9.47 22.59 12.65
C ALA A 146 8.56 23.67 12.07
N ARG A 147 8.45 23.77 10.74
CA ARG A 147 7.53 24.70 10.07
C ARG A 147 6.06 24.47 10.46
N TYR A 148 5.71 23.22 10.77
CA TYR A 148 4.34 22.80 11.06
C TYR A 148 4.18 22.31 12.50
N ILE A 149 5.27 22.05 13.24
CA ILE A 149 5.28 21.61 14.63
C ILE A 149 6.09 22.63 15.44
N PRO A 150 5.47 23.71 15.94
CA PRO A 150 6.17 24.78 16.65
C PRO A 150 6.92 24.30 17.90
N GLN A 151 6.49 23.19 18.51
CA GLN A 151 7.15 22.58 19.66
C GLN A 151 8.59 22.12 19.33
N TRP A 152 8.93 21.98 18.05
CA TRP A 152 10.25 21.55 17.59
C TRP A 152 11.03 22.67 16.87
N GLU A 153 10.62 23.94 16.98
CA GLU A 153 11.34 25.07 16.35
C GLU A 153 12.79 25.22 16.84
N ASP A 154 13.01 25.04 18.14
CA ASP A 154 14.34 25.08 18.78
C ASP A 154 14.89 23.69 19.13
N ASP A 155 14.41 22.63 18.45
CA ASP A 155 14.78 21.25 18.70
C ASP A 155 15.44 20.63 17.46
N PRO A 156 16.51 19.83 17.58
CA PRO A 156 17.13 19.16 16.43
C PRO A 156 16.16 18.26 15.62
N ARG A 157 15.09 17.75 16.25
CA ARG A 157 14.02 17.01 15.55
C ARG A 157 13.27 17.89 14.54
N GLY A 158 13.32 19.21 14.72
CA GLY A 158 12.71 20.20 13.84
C GLY A 158 13.25 20.18 12.41
N ASP A 159 14.51 19.77 12.23
CA ASP A 159 15.20 19.71 10.94
C ASP A 159 14.79 18.49 10.08
N ILE A 160 14.10 17.50 10.68
CA ILE A 160 13.58 16.34 9.95
C ILE A 160 12.61 16.84 8.88
N THR A 161 12.75 16.36 7.65
CA THR A 161 11.87 16.74 6.54
C THR A 161 10.61 15.88 6.47
N LEU A 162 9.55 16.39 5.83
CA LEU A 162 8.35 15.58 5.55
C LEU A 162 8.68 14.36 4.67
N TYR A 163 9.66 14.48 3.78
CA TYR A 163 10.17 13.38 2.95
C TYR A 163 10.74 12.26 3.82
N GLU A 164 11.57 12.58 4.81
CA GLU A 164 12.16 11.59 5.72
C GLU A 164 11.12 10.95 6.64
N LEU A 165 10.09 11.69 7.08
CA LEU A 165 8.94 11.10 7.76
C LEU A 165 8.21 10.10 6.84
N MET A 166 7.91 10.50 5.60
CA MET A 166 7.17 9.66 4.65
C MET A 166 7.96 8.44 4.16
N MET A 167 9.28 8.54 4.07
CA MET A 167 10.19 7.46 3.68
C MET A 167 10.56 6.52 4.84
N MET A 168 10.04 6.77 6.05
CA MET A 168 10.38 6.02 7.25
C MET A 168 11.87 6.07 7.59
N SER A 169 12.49 7.23 7.43
CA SER A 169 13.93 7.45 7.63
C SER A 169 14.22 8.65 8.51
N SER A 170 13.35 8.96 9.45
CA SER A 170 13.37 10.20 10.25
C SER A 170 14.46 10.28 11.31
N GLY A 171 15.15 9.18 11.63
CA GLY A 171 16.06 9.15 12.78
C GLY A 171 15.34 9.22 14.14
N LEU A 172 14.01 9.08 14.21
CA LEU A 172 13.28 9.05 15.48
C LEU A 172 13.35 7.67 16.15
N ALA A 173 13.44 7.65 17.48
CA ALA A 173 13.35 6.42 18.25
C ALA A 173 12.00 5.73 18.06
N GLN A 174 12.01 4.39 18.09
CA GLN A 174 10.81 3.59 17.94
C GLN A 174 10.23 3.22 19.31
N TYR A 175 8.93 3.47 19.50
CA TYR A 175 8.22 2.94 20.65
C TYR A 175 8.03 1.42 20.58
N LYS A 176 8.30 0.75 21.70
CA LYS A 176 8.20 -0.69 21.88
C LYS A 176 6.94 -1.01 22.67
N PHE A 177 6.30 -2.13 22.34
CA PHE A 177 5.19 -2.59 23.17
C PHE A 177 5.71 -2.93 24.57
N THR A 178 5.18 -2.23 25.57
CA THR A 178 5.47 -2.40 26.99
C THR A 178 4.15 -2.38 27.76
N LEU A 179 4.13 -2.88 28.99
CA LEU A 179 2.98 -2.77 29.89
C LEU A 179 3.23 -1.76 31.01
N ASN A 180 4.29 -0.96 30.92
CA ASN A 180 4.58 0.09 31.90
C ASN A 180 3.78 1.36 31.56
N PRO A 181 2.72 1.72 32.33
CA PRO A 181 1.84 2.84 32.01
C PRO A 181 2.49 4.22 32.17
N PHE A 182 3.72 4.27 32.70
CA PHE A 182 4.48 5.51 32.92
C PHE A 182 5.49 5.80 31.80
N THR A 183 5.52 5.00 30.73
CA THR A 183 6.37 5.21 29.56
C THR A 183 5.59 5.82 28.41
N ASP A 184 6.22 6.69 27.61
CA ASP A 184 5.58 7.27 26.44
C ASP A 184 5.21 6.21 25.39
N ASP A 185 5.96 5.11 25.31
CA ASP A 185 5.62 3.95 24.48
C ASP A 185 4.21 3.40 24.77
N PHE A 186 3.85 3.33 26.06
CA PHE A 186 2.52 2.92 26.47
C PHE A 186 1.52 4.06 26.35
N ARG A 187 1.89 5.27 26.78
CA ARG A 187 0.98 6.41 26.78
C ARG A 187 0.53 6.76 25.36
N TRP A 188 1.39 6.66 24.36
CA TRP A 188 1.04 6.92 22.97
C TRP A 188 -0.26 6.19 22.55
N LEU A 189 -0.36 4.88 22.81
CA LEU A 189 -1.51 4.09 22.35
C LEU A 189 -2.69 4.10 23.35
N TYR A 190 -2.42 4.31 24.64
CA TYR A 190 -3.41 4.06 25.68
C TYR A 190 -3.93 5.33 26.36
N SER A 191 -3.18 6.42 26.36
CA SER A 191 -3.59 7.68 27.00
C SER A 191 -4.69 8.42 26.24
N GLY A 192 -5.27 9.43 26.89
CA GLY A 192 -6.11 10.45 26.23
C GLY A 192 -5.32 11.59 25.59
N ASP A 193 -3.98 11.52 25.58
CA ASP A 193 -3.07 12.51 25.00
C ASP A 193 -1.95 11.78 24.25
N SER A 194 -2.31 11.18 23.12
CA SER A 194 -1.38 10.43 22.28
C SER A 194 -0.34 11.36 21.63
N GLN A 195 -0.76 12.57 21.23
CA GLN A 195 0.09 13.56 20.59
C GLN A 195 1.19 14.05 21.52
N GLY A 196 0.91 14.26 22.81
CA GLY A 196 1.92 14.63 23.78
C GLY A 196 3.06 13.61 23.87
N ALA A 197 2.74 12.31 23.82
CA ALA A 197 3.77 11.26 23.75
C ALA A 197 4.54 11.35 22.42
N VAL A 198 3.85 11.39 21.28
CA VAL A 198 4.44 11.51 19.94
C VAL A 198 5.45 12.67 19.86
N LEU A 199 5.09 13.86 20.35
CA LEU A 199 5.96 15.05 20.35
C LEU A 199 7.18 14.94 21.29
N ARG A 200 7.14 14.05 22.28
CA ARG A 200 8.27 13.74 23.18
C ARG A 200 9.15 12.60 22.68
N THR A 201 8.87 12.02 21.51
CA THR A 201 9.71 10.96 20.93
C THR A 201 11.15 11.46 20.79
N PRO A 202 12.14 10.77 21.39
CA PRO A 202 13.54 11.16 21.26
C PRO A 202 14.10 10.81 19.89
N LEU A 203 15.24 11.40 19.53
CA LEU A 203 16.05 10.93 18.41
C LEU A 203 16.64 9.54 18.73
N ALA A 204 16.78 8.74 17.69
CA ALA A 204 17.55 7.50 17.70
C ALA A 204 19.05 7.80 17.55
N ASP A 205 19.87 6.74 17.64
CA ASP A 205 21.32 6.82 17.47
C ASP A 205 21.72 6.68 15.98
N TRP A 206 21.07 7.46 15.11
CA TRP A 206 21.38 7.58 13.68
C TRP A 206 20.70 8.81 13.07
N GLU A 207 21.33 9.38 12.04
CA GLU A 207 20.88 10.60 11.38
C GLU A 207 19.63 10.39 10.51
N PRO A 208 18.75 11.40 10.39
CA PRO A 208 17.67 11.43 9.40
C PRO A 208 18.20 11.18 7.97
N GLY A 209 17.38 10.54 7.15
CA GLY A 209 17.69 10.23 5.75
C GLY A 209 18.71 9.10 5.54
N THR A 210 19.37 8.57 6.58
CA THR A 210 20.46 7.60 6.43
C THR A 210 20.04 6.14 6.58
N ARG A 211 18.92 5.88 7.25
CA ARG A 211 18.46 4.52 7.58
C ARG A 211 16.95 4.42 7.56
N PHE A 212 16.43 3.33 6.97
CA PHE A 212 15.03 2.97 7.09
C PHE A 212 14.71 2.31 8.44
N ASP A 213 13.68 2.82 9.10
CA ASP A 213 13.06 2.24 10.28
C ASP A 213 11.53 2.44 10.22
N TYR A 214 10.78 1.36 10.01
CA TYR A 214 9.33 1.41 9.88
C TYR A 214 8.67 1.73 11.23
N ASN A 215 8.46 3.04 11.45
CA ASN A 215 8.11 3.63 12.73
C ASN A 215 6.74 4.33 12.66
N ASN A 216 5.84 4.00 13.60
CA ASN A 216 4.49 4.58 13.65
C ASN A 216 4.51 6.08 13.93
N ILE A 217 5.50 6.56 14.68
CA ILE A 217 5.62 7.96 15.08
C ILE A 217 5.74 8.88 13.86
N ASN A 218 6.40 8.43 12.80
CA ASN A 218 6.49 9.19 11.56
C ASN A 218 5.11 9.52 10.98
N SER A 219 4.20 8.54 11.00
CA SER A 219 2.83 8.73 10.53
C SER A 219 2.00 9.61 11.48
N GLU A 220 2.16 9.45 12.79
CA GLU A 220 1.46 10.32 13.77
C GLU A 220 1.88 11.80 13.65
N LEU A 221 3.17 12.05 13.39
CA LEU A 221 3.68 13.39 13.12
C LEU A 221 3.14 13.94 11.80
N LEU A 222 3.03 13.13 10.74
CA LEU A 222 2.38 13.57 9.49
C LEU A 222 0.91 13.96 9.72
N GLY A 223 0.19 13.25 10.59
CA GLY A 223 -1.14 13.66 11.04
C GLY A 223 -1.13 15.05 11.70
N THR A 224 -0.21 15.26 12.65
CA THR A 224 -0.04 16.56 13.33
C THR A 224 0.33 17.68 12.37
N VAL A 225 1.22 17.42 11.40
CA VAL A 225 1.60 18.37 10.35
C VAL A 225 0.37 18.79 9.54
N LEU A 226 -0.44 17.82 9.10
CA LEU A 226 -1.65 18.09 8.33
C LEU A 226 -2.66 18.94 9.10
N GLU A 227 -2.93 18.62 10.37
CA GLU A 227 -3.85 19.39 11.21
C GLU A 227 -3.33 20.82 11.46
N ASN A 228 -2.03 20.97 11.78
CA ASN A 228 -1.44 22.28 12.04
C ASN A 228 -1.34 23.15 10.78
N ALA A 229 -1.00 22.57 9.63
CA ALA A 229 -0.89 23.30 8.37
C ALA A 229 -2.25 23.83 7.87
N THR A 230 -3.32 23.06 8.12
CA THR A 230 -4.66 23.35 7.59
C THR A 230 -5.56 24.04 8.61
N GLY A 231 -5.27 23.91 9.91
CA GLY A 231 -6.15 24.32 11.00
C GLY A 231 -7.41 23.48 11.14
N LYS A 232 -7.51 22.33 10.44
CA LYS A 232 -8.66 21.42 10.47
C LYS A 232 -8.33 20.15 11.22
N ARG A 233 -9.37 19.48 11.70
CA ARG A 233 -9.24 18.18 12.36
C ARG A 233 -8.94 17.09 11.33
N TYR A 234 -8.21 16.06 11.73
CA TYR A 234 -7.80 14.99 10.81
C TYR A 234 -9.00 14.29 10.14
N SER A 235 -10.10 14.07 10.86
CA SER A 235 -11.31 13.47 10.29
C SER A 235 -11.92 14.33 9.18
N GLU A 236 -11.91 15.65 9.36
CA GLU A 236 -12.41 16.63 8.39
C GLU A 236 -11.50 16.70 7.16
N LEU A 237 -10.18 16.64 7.36
CA LEU A 237 -9.21 16.56 6.27
C LEU A 237 -9.38 15.28 5.45
N LEU A 238 -9.53 14.14 6.14
CA LEU A 238 -9.75 12.87 5.48
C LEU A 238 -11.07 12.90 4.69
N GLU A 239 -12.12 13.48 5.25
CA GLU A 239 -13.42 13.66 4.60
C GLU A 239 -13.33 14.54 3.34
N ASP A 240 -12.79 15.76 3.49
CA ASP A 240 -12.78 16.80 2.45
C ASP A 240 -11.84 16.44 1.30
N TYR A 241 -10.61 16.04 1.61
CA TYR A 241 -9.57 15.85 0.60
C TYR A 241 -9.61 14.48 -0.06
N LEU A 242 -10.15 13.46 0.63
CA LEU A 242 -10.09 12.09 0.14
C LEU A 242 -11.47 11.43 0.10
N TRP A 243 -12.17 11.33 1.22
CA TRP A 243 -13.26 10.38 1.40
C TRP A 243 -14.52 10.74 0.59
N ARG A 244 -14.94 12.01 0.60
CA ARG A 244 -16.07 12.48 -0.21
C ARG A 244 -15.72 12.46 -1.71
N PRO A 245 -14.58 13.01 -2.18
CA PRO A 245 -14.19 12.90 -3.60
C PRO A 245 -14.05 11.47 -4.11
N LEU A 246 -13.72 10.52 -3.23
CA LEU A 246 -13.65 9.09 -3.54
C LEU A 246 -15.03 8.48 -3.85
N GLY A 247 -16.11 9.07 -3.33
CA GLY A 247 -17.47 8.52 -3.37
C GLY A 247 -17.64 7.30 -2.46
N GLY A 248 -16.91 7.28 -1.33
CA GLY A 248 -16.93 6.20 -0.35
C GLY A 248 -18.18 6.20 0.54
N ASP A 249 -18.36 5.12 1.30
CA ASP A 249 -19.36 4.99 2.35
C ASP A 249 -18.83 5.57 3.67
N ASP A 250 -19.66 5.71 4.72
CA ASP A 250 -19.19 6.27 6.00
C ASP A 250 -18.05 5.44 6.62
N ALA A 251 -16.97 6.13 7.02
CA ALA A 251 -15.85 5.54 7.72
C ALA A 251 -15.70 6.13 9.13
N ARG A 252 -14.83 5.51 9.94
CA ARG A 252 -14.54 5.97 11.30
C ARG A 252 -13.06 5.98 11.63
N VAL A 253 -12.54 7.09 12.11
CA VAL A 253 -11.16 7.19 12.59
C VAL A 253 -11.10 7.08 14.11
N TRP A 254 -10.18 6.26 14.62
CA TRP A 254 -9.99 6.11 16.06
C TRP A 254 -9.28 7.35 16.65
N ILE A 255 -9.77 7.83 17.79
CA ILE A 255 -9.18 8.97 18.52
C ILE A 255 -8.79 8.59 19.95
N ASP A 256 -7.83 9.32 20.51
CA ASP A 256 -7.29 9.07 21.85
C ASP A 256 -8.24 9.42 22.99
N SER A 257 -9.11 10.40 22.81
CA SER A 257 -10.11 10.86 23.77
C SER A 257 -11.29 11.55 23.05
N GLU A 258 -12.38 11.86 23.75
CA GLU A 258 -13.48 12.63 23.14
C GLU A 258 -12.95 13.97 22.63
N PHE A 259 -13.11 14.24 21.33
CA PHE A 259 -12.54 15.41 20.63
C PHE A 259 -11.01 15.48 20.63
N GLY A 260 -10.35 14.35 20.89
CA GLY A 260 -8.90 14.24 20.92
C GLY A 260 -8.26 14.02 19.54
N ASN A 261 -7.03 13.48 19.57
CA ASN A 261 -6.20 13.30 18.38
C ASN A 261 -6.47 11.96 17.69
N ALA A 262 -6.40 11.95 16.36
CA ALA A 262 -6.56 10.74 15.57
C ALA A 262 -5.31 9.84 15.61
N PHE A 263 -5.54 8.52 15.66
CA PHE A 263 -4.48 7.52 15.47
C PHE A 263 -4.25 7.26 13.98
N THR A 264 -3.45 8.15 13.39
CA THR A 264 -3.20 8.19 11.94
C THR A 264 -2.29 7.07 11.45
N SER A 265 -1.47 6.49 12.34
CA SER A 265 -0.60 5.38 11.96
C SER A 265 -1.36 4.07 11.70
N CYS A 266 -2.59 3.90 12.20
CA CYS A 266 -3.24 2.61 12.13
C CYS A 266 -4.74 2.61 11.88
N CYS A 267 -5.50 3.61 12.32
CA CYS A 267 -6.82 3.21 12.78
C CYS A 267 -7.95 3.94 12.07
N LEU A 268 -8.13 3.59 10.79
CA LEU A 268 -9.34 3.85 10.03
C LEU A 268 -10.18 2.56 9.96
N MET A 269 -11.46 2.66 10.28
CA MET A 269 -12.45 1.63 10.03
C MET A 269 -13.24 1.99 8.78
N ALA A 270 -13.10 1.18 7.73
CA ALA A 270 -13.73 1.41 6.42
C ALA A 270 -14.17 0.09 5.78
N THR A 271 -15.05 0.16 4.80
CA THR A 271 -15.54 -1.03 4.08
C THR A 271 -14.48 -1.56 3.10
N ALA A 272 -14.67 -2.80 2.66
CA ALA A 272 -13.84 -3.40 1.59
C ALA A 272 -13.90 -2.59 0.29
N ARG A 273 -15.07 -2.06 -0.04
CA ARG A 273 -15.28 -1.28 -1.25
C ARG A 273 -14.61 0.08 -1.17
N ASP A 274 -14.53 0.72 0.00
CA ASP A 274 -13.76 1.96 0.15
C ASP A 274 -12.27 1.75 -0.10
N TRP A 275 -11.69 0.68 0.45
CA TRP A 275 -10.31 0.29 0.15
C TRP A 275 -10.12 -0.06 -1.34
N ALA A 276 -11.15 -0.61 -1.99
CA ALA A 276 -11.11 -0.90 -3.42
C ALA A 276 -11.17 0.38 -4.28
N ARG A 277 -11.95 1.38 -3.86
CA ARG A 277 -11.95 2.72 -4.47
C ARG A 277 -10.58 3.37 -4.31
N ILE A 278 -9.94 3.28 -3.14
CA ILE A 278 -8.57 3.77 -2.94
C ILE A 278 -7.58 3.06 -3.88
N GLY A 279 -7.71 1.74 -4.04
CA GLY A 279 -6.90 1.00 -5.01
C GLY A 279 -7.11 1.48 -6.45
N LEU A 280 -8.35 1.79 -6.85
CA LEU A 280 -8.68 2.36 -8.16
C LEU A 280 -8.14 3.78 -8.33
N LEU A 281 -8.20 4.63 -7.30
CA LEU A 281 -7.60 5.96 -7.30
C LEU A 281 -6.11 5.87 -7.62
N MET A 282 -5.40 4.96 -6.96
CA MET A 282 -3.97 4.73 -7.17
C MET A 282 -3.70 4.14 -8.56
N LEU A 283 -4.49 3.15 -8.99
CA LEU A 283 -4.38 2.55 -10.33
C LEU A 283 -4.53 3.60 -11.45
N ASN A 284 -5.45 4.54 -11.26
CA ASN A 284 -5.76 5.63 -12.17
C ASN A 284 -4.95 6.90 -11.88
N ARG A 285 -3.81 6.77 -11.19
CA ARG A 285 -2.82 7.82 -10.97
C ARG A 285 -3.42 9.11 -10.39
N GLY A 286 -4.20 8.96 -9.33
CA GLY A 286 -4.76 10.08 -8.55
C GLY A 286 -6.13 10.54 -9.01
N ARG A 287 -6.74 9.86 -9.99
CA ARG A 287 -8.12 10.11 -10.44
C ARG A 287 -9.05 8.99 -10.04
N ILE A 288 -10.27 9.34 -9.66
CA ILE A 288 -11.35 8.39 -9.48
C ILE A 288 -12.64 9.08 -9.85
N ASN A 289 -13.48 8.42 -10.65
CA ASN A 289 -14.66 9.03 -11.25
C ASN A 289 -14.24 10.27 -12.05
N ASP A 290 -14.98 11.36 -11.92
CA ASP A 290 -14.65 12.64 -12.50
C ASP A 290 -13.68 13.47 -11.64
N ASN A 291 -13.32 12.97 -10.44
CA ASN A 291 -12.47 13.67 -9.48
C ASN A 291 -10.99 13.36 -9.68
N ARG A 292 -10.15 14.37 -9.44
CA ARG A 292 -8.71 14.24 -9.27
C ARG A 292 -8.37 14.64 -7.85
N ILE A 293 -7.88 13.70 -7.06
CA ILE A 293 -7.52 13.93 -5.65
C ILE A 293 -6.07 14.42 -5.55
N VAL A 294 -5.18 13.80 -6.32
CA VAL A 294 -3.77 14.19 -6.45
C VAL A 294 -3.34 14.08 -7.91
N THR A 295 -2.28 14.76 -8.30
CA THR A 295 -1.68 14.63 -9.63
C THR A 295 -1.11 13.23 -9.87
N ALA A 296 -1.04 12.84 -11.14
CA ALA A 296 -0.34 11.62 -11.54
C ALA A 296 1.12 11.62 -11.10
N GLY A 297 1.78 12.78 -11.17
CA GLY A 297 3.17 12.95 -10.70
C GLY A 297 3.32 12.74 -9.20
N TRP A 298 2.31 13.07 -8.39
CA TRP A 298 2.33 12.74 -6.96
C TRP A 298 2.25 11.23 -6.71
N VAL A 299 1.37 10.53 -7.43
CA VAL A 299 1.31 9.06 -7.34
C VAL A 299 2.64 8.43 -7.77
N ASP A 300 3.28 8.95 -8.82
CA ASP A 300 4.61 8.49 -9.24
C ASP A 300 5.66 8.68 -8.13
N LYS A 301 5.62 9.82 -7.42
CA LYS A 301 6.47 10.07 -6.25
C LYS A 301 6.18 9.08 -5.12
N MET A 302 4.91 8.78 -4.84
CA MET A 302 4.52 7.81 -3.82
C MET A 302 5.10 6.42 -4.07
N VAL A 303 5.23 6.03 -5.35
CA VAL A 303 5.77 4.72 -5.75
C VAL A 303 7.24 4.77 -6.20
N THR A 304 7.89 5.92 -6.03
CA THR A 304 9.33 6.06 -6.25
C THR A 304 10.07 5.44 -5.07
N ARG A 305 11.12 4.67 -5.39
CA ARG A 305 11.90 3.95 -4.39
C ARG A 305 12.63 4.90 -3.45
N SER A 306 12.60 4.59 -2.16
CA SER A 306 13.46 5.21 -1.17
C SER A 306 14.93 4.89 -1.48
N PRO A 307 15.84 5.88 -1.38
CA PRO A 307 17.27 5.67 -1.56
C PRO A 307 17.88 4.77 -0.47
N VAL A 308 17.29 4.72 0.72
CA VAL A 308 17.78 3.90 1.84
C VAL A 308 17.06 2.56 1.97
N PHE A 309 15.95 2.36 1.26
CA PHE A 309 15.19 1.12 1.30
C PHE A 309 14.30 0.91 0.06
N LYS A 310 14.85 0.22 -0.94
CA LYS A 310 14.26 0.09 -2.29
C LYS A 310 12.85 -0.49 -2.40
N TRP A 311 12.30 -1.04 -1.31
CA TRP A 311 10.98 -1.68 -1.25
C TRP A 311 9.90 -0.80 -0.60
N TYR A 312 10.22 0.48 -0.40
CA TYR A 312 9.30 1.47 0.16
C TYR A 312 9.41 2.79 -0.61
N GLY A 313 8.29 3.48 -0.76
CA GLY A 313 8.19 4.85 -1.25
C GLY A 313 7.54 5.76 -0.21
N LEU A 314 6.82 6.80 -0.62
CA LEU A 314 6.13 7.66 0.35
C LEU A 314 4.94 6.90 0.97
N GLN A 315 5.13 6.44 2.20
CA GLN A 315 4.17 5.64 2.97
C GLN A 315 3.61 4.40 2.23
N THR A 316 4.30 3.88 1.20
CA THR A 316 3.78 2.87 0.26
C THR A 316 4.79 1.75 0.05
N TRP A 317 4.35 0.48 0.09
CA TRP A 317 5.23 -0.67 -0.16
C TRP A 317 5.36 -0.96 -1.65
N LEU A 318 6.55 -1.33 -2.10
CA LEU A 318 6.90 -1.56 -3.50
C LEU A 318 7.43 -2.98 -3.68
N ALA A 319 6.95 -3.71 -4.69
CA ALA A 319 7.28 -5.11 -4.93
C ALA A 319 8.15 -5.27 -6.18
N TYR A 320 9.39 -4.79 -6.12
CA TYR A 320 10.29 -4.69 -7.30
C TYR A 320 11.19 -5.91 -7.54
N GLU A 321 11.63 -6.64 -6.51
CA GLU A 321 12.61 -7.75 -6.61
C GLU A 321 12.35 -8.82 -5.56
N LYS A 322 13.10 -9.94 -5.56
CA LYS A 322 13.06 -11.02 -4.53
C LYS A 322 13.38 -10.45 -3.15
N GLU A 323 12.38 -9.85 -2.53
CA GLU A 323 12.45 -9.29 -1.18
C GLU A 323 12.68 -10.40 -0.17
N VAL A 324 13.80 -10.26 0.53
CA VAL A 324 14.01 -10.90 1.82
C VAL A 324 13.45 -9.93 2.86
N ASN A 325 12.59 -10.44 3.74
CA ASN A 325 11.94 -9.70 4.82
C ASN A 325 12.93 -8.75 5.53
N PRO A 326 12.70 -7.43 5.54
CA PRO A 326 13.59 -6.47 6.22
C PRO A 326 13.57 -6.59 7.75
N ARG A 327 12.61 -7.32 8.32
CA ARG A 327 12.40 -7.50 9.77
C ARG A 327 12.87 -8.86 10.31
N SER A 328 13.82 -9.50 9.61
CA SER A 328 14.60 -10.66 10.06
C SER A 328 13.87 -12.01 10.25
N GLU A 329 14.68 -13.00 10.59
CA GLU A 329 14.55 -14.45 10.85
C GLU A 329 13.37 -14.92 11.75
N ASN A 330 12.46 -14.02 12.13
CA ASN A 330 11.29 -14.38 12.92
C ASN A 330 10.18 -14.91 11.99
N GLU A 331 9.94 -16.23 11.98
CA GLU A 331 8.95 -16.89 11.11
C GLU A 331 7.54 -16.27 11.19
N ALA A 332 7.14 -15.75 12.35
CA ALA A 332 5.84 -15.08 12.53
C ALA A 332 5.77 -13.70 11.84
N ALA A 333 6.89 -12.99 11.75
CA ALA A 333 7.01 -11.74 10.99
C ALA A 333 7.31 -12.02 9.51
N ALA A 334 8.02 -13.11 9.21
CA ALA A 334 8.29 -13.59 7.86
C ALA A 334 6.97 -13.82 7.14
N GLY A 335 5.95 -14.41 7.77
CA GLY A 335 4.62 -14.55 7.18
C GLY A 335 4.03 -13.25 6.62
N ALA A 336 4.26 -12.08 7.23
CA ALA A 336 3.73 -10.82 6.69
C ALA A 336 4.43 -10.35 5.40
N TYR A 337 5.66 -10.81 5.13
CA TYR A 337 6.48 -10.41 3.97
C TYR A 337 6.89 -11.61 3.10
N ALA A 338 6.42 -12.81 3.44
CA ALA A 338 6.78 -14.05 2.79
C ALA A 338 6.14 -14.14 1.41
N ARG A 339 6.85 -14.82 0.52
CA ARG A 339 6.39 -15.17 -0.83
C ARG A 339 7.17 -16.37 -1.34
N SER A 340 6.49 -17.31 -1.97
CA SER A 340 7.10 -18.50 -2.56
C SER A 340 7.80 -18.18 -3.90
N GLU A 341 7.34 -17.13 -4.59
CA GLU A 341 7.89 -16.68 -5.86
C GLU A 341 7.90 -15.13 -5.97
N PRO A 342 8.67 -14.54 -6.91
CA PRO A 342 8.54 -13.12 -7.22
C PRO A 342 7.16 -12.77 -7.77
N PHE A 343 6.73 -11.52 -7.59
CA PHE A 343 5.59 -11.00 -8.33
C PHE A 343 5.85 -11.08 -9.84
N LEU A 344 4.85 -11.51 -10.60
CA LEU A 344 4.94 -11.62 -12.06
C LEU A 344 4.96 -10.26 -12.75
N ALA A 345 4.38 -9.24 -12.12
CA ALA A 345 4.46 -7.84 -12.55
C ALA A 345 5.50 -7.09 -11.70
N ARG A 346 6.29 -6.22 -12.32
CA ARG A 346 7.38 -5.48 -11.66
C ARG A 346 6.93 -4.18 -11.01
N ASP A 347 5.75 -3.71 -11.37
CA ASP A 347 5.15 -2.45 -10.92
C ASP A 347 4.07 -2.66 -9.86
N VAL A 348 4.11 -3.80 -9.16
CA VAL A 348 3.24 -4.05 -8.02
C VAL A 348 3.65 -3.12 -6.88
N TYR A 349 2.68 -2.40 -6.33
CA TYR A 349 2.81 -1.70 -5.06
C TYR A 349 1.55 -1.96 -4.24
N TYR A 350 1.65 -1.76 -2.93
CA TYR A 350 0.54 -2.09 -2.05
C TYR A 350 0.53 -1.32 -0.74
N PHE A 351 -0.68 -1.21 -0.19
CA PHE A 351 -0.90 -0.77 1.18
C PHE A 351 -0.95 -2.00 2.07
N SER A 352 -0.27 -1.94 3.21
CA SER A 352 -0.05 -3.11 4.08
C SER A 352 -0.43 -2.80 5.51
N GLY A 353 -1.29 -3.64 6.09
CA GLY A 353 -1.63 -3.64 7.50
C GLY A 353 -1.33 -4.98 8.17
N ARG A 354 -1.19 -4.94 9.49
CA ARG A 354 -1.05 -6.14 10.33
C ARG A 354 -2.27 -7.05 10.16
N GLY A 355 -2.04 -8.37 10.20
CA GLY A 355 -3.10 -9.35 9.95
C GLY A 355 -3.37 -9.61 8.48
N GLY A 356 -2.49 -9.13 7.58
CA GLY A 356 -2.59 -9.33 6.13
C GLY A 356 -3.58 -8.39 5.45
N GLN A 357 -3.87 -7.21 6.02
CA GLN A 357 -4.66 -6.20 5.31
C GLN A 357 -3.89 -5.75 4.07
N ARG A 358 -4.51 -5.79 2.90
CA ARG A 358 -3.86 -5.49 1.63
C ARG A 358 -4.77 -4.73 0.68
N VAL A 359 -4.18 -3.72 0.03
CA VAL A 359 -4.64 -3.17 -1.23
C VAL A 359 -3.47 -3.28 -2.21
N TYR A 360 -3.48 -4.29 -3.07
CA TYR A 360 -2.50 -4.43 -4.14
C TYR A 360 -2.96 -3.64 -5.36
N VAL A 361 -2.02 -2.97 -6.01
CA VAL A 361 -2.24 -2.26 -7.26
C VAL A 361 -1.17 -2.69 -8.27
N VAL A 362 -1.61 -3.04 -9.48
CA VAL A 362 -0.73 -3.51 -10.56
C VAL A 362 -1.08 -2.75 -11.84
N PRO A 363 -0.46 -1.58 -12.08
CA PRO A 363 -0.78 -0.71 -13.22
C PRO A 363 -0.69 -1.40 -14.57
N SER A 364 0.39 -2.13 -14.84
CA SER A 364 0.67 -2.86 -16.08
C SER A 364 -0.37 -3.93 -16.40
N ARG A 365 -1.13 -4.37 -15.39
CA ARG A 365 -2.19 -5.36 -15.50
C ARG A 365 -3.58 -4.80 -15.19
N SER A 366 -3.73 -3.49 -15.02
CA SER A 366 -5.00 -2.83 -14.67
C SER A 366 -5.76 -3.53 -13.52
N LEU A 367 -5.01 -4.03 -12.53
CA LEU A 367 -5.51 -4.93 -11.49
C LEU A 367 -5.42 -4.25 -10.11
N VAL A 368 -6.49 -4.38 -9.34
CA VAL A 368 -6.54 -4.05 -7.91
C VAL A 368 -7.05 -5.27 -7.16
N VAL A 369 -6.40 -5.60 -6.04
CA VAL A 369 -6.82 -6.70 -5.16
C VAL A 369 -6.89 -6.17 -3.75
N VAL A 370 -8.08 -6.22 -3.15
CA VAL A 370 -8.29 -5.89 -1.74
C VAL A 370 -8.50 -7.17 -0.98
N ARG A 371 -7.75 -7.35 0.11
CA ARG A 371 -7.99 -8.41 1.07
C ARG A 371 -7.98 -7.80 2.45
N LEU A 372 -9.03 -8.06 3.22
CA LEU A 372 -9.11 -7.65 4.62
C LEU A 372 -9.31 -8.90 5.47
N GLY A 373 -8.63 -8.96 6.61
CA GLY A 373 -8.67 -10.11 7.50
C GLY A 373 -8.68 -9.73 8.96
N PRO A 374 -8.27 -10.65 9.86
CA PRO A 374 -8.28 -10.39 11.28
C PRO A 374 -7.31 -9.22 11.54
N ALA A 375 -7.80 -8.13 12.12
CA ALA A 375 -6.98 -6.95 12.39
C ALA A 375 -6.44 -6.94 13.82
N LEU A 376 -7.13 -7.63 14.75
CA LEU A 376 -6.86 -7.60 16.19
C LEU A 376 -6.40 -8.98 16.68
N GLY A 377 -5.91 -9.03 17.92
CA GLY A 377 -5.35 -10.24 18.53
C GLY A 377 -3.82 -10.33 18.43
N PRO A 378 -3.18 -11.33 19.06
CA PRO A 378 -1.72 -11.43 19.18
C PRO A 378 -1.01 -11.86 17.87
N GLN A 379 -1.59 -12.79 17.12
CA GLN A 379 -1.07 -13.25 15.83
C GLN A 379 -2.19 -13.35 14.79
N PRO A 380 -2.65 -12.21 14.27
CA PRO A 380 -3.82 -12.17 13.40
C PRO A 380 -3.64 -12.80 12.01
N LEU A 381 -2.39 -13.08 11.60
CA LEU A 381 -2.10 -13.70 10.31
C LEU A 381 -1.52 -15.10 10.53
N LYS A 382 -2.15 -16.12 9.95
CA LYS A 382 -1.68 -17.50 10.03
C LYS A 382 -0.32 -17.69 9.32
N PRO A 383 0.53 -18.61 9.80
CA PRO A 383 1.74 -19.01 9.08
C PRO A 383 1.43 -19.52 7.67
N GLY A 384 2.39 -19.34 6.75
CA GLY A 384 2.26 -19.77 5.36
C GLY A 384 1.67 -18.72 4.41
N TRP A 385 1.39 -17.49 4.88
CA TRP A 385 0.95 -16.41 4.01
C TRP A 385 1.98 -16.12 2.91
N ASP A 386 1.48 -15.85 1.71
CA ASP A 386 2.26 -15.55 0.52
C ASP A 386 1.72 -14.27 -0.13
N ASN A 387 2.54 -13.22 -0.13
CA ASN A 387 2.17 -11.91 -0.69
C ASN A 387 2.03 -11.94 -2.21
N ALA A 388 2.73 -12.84 -2.90
CA ALA A 388 2.66 -12.94 -4.36
C ALA A 388 1.49 -13.79 -4.84
N PHE A 389 1.00 -14.74 -4.02
CA PHE A 389 0.01 -15.74 -4.45
C PHE A 389 -1.24 -15.12 -5.08
N LEU A 390 -1.90 -14.18 -4.41
CA LEU A 390 -3.13 -13.57 -4.91
C LEU A 390 -2.90 -12.88 -6.26
N VAL A 391 -1.90 -12.00 -6.34
CA VAL A 391 -1.58 -11.24 -7.55
C VAL A 391 -1.17 -12.16 -8.69
N ASN A 392 -0.25 -13.10 -8.44
CA ASN A 392 0.28 -13.99 -9.47
C ASN A 392 -0.77 -14.96 -9.99
N SER A 393 -1.60 -15.53 -9.12
CA SER A 393 -2.68 -16.44 -9.54
C SER A 393 -3.65 -15.73 -10.47
N LEU A 394 -4.01 -14.48 -10.16
CA LEU A 394 -4.90 -13.67 -10.97
C LEU A 394 -4.25 -13.29 -12.32
N ILE A 395 -2.96 -12.91 -12.34
CA ILE A 395 -2.23 -12.64 -13.59
C ILE A 395 -2.17 -13.88 -14.48
N ARG A 396 -1.84 -15.05 -13.91
CA ARG A 396 -1.83 -16.32 -14.66
C ARG A 396 -3.22 -16.62 -15.25
N GLY A 397 -4.28 -16.38 -14.48
CA GLY A 397 -5.66 -16.52 -14.96
C GLY A 397 -6.02 -15.55 -16.09
N MET A 398 -5.50 -14.32 -16.09
CA MET A 398 -5.68 -13.39 -17.21
C MET A 398 -4.97 -13.87 -18.47
N ASP A 399 -3.70 -14.26 -18.32
CA ASP A 399 -2.84 -14.69 -19.42
C ASP A 399 -3.39 -15.97 -20.08
N GLU A 400 -3.89 -16.91 -19.26
CA GLU A 400 -4.55 -18.13 -19.75
C GLU A 400 -5.82 -17.82 -20.55
N LEU A 401 -6.72 -16.98 -20.02
CA LEU A 401 -7.95 -16.63 -20.71
C LEU A 401 -7.67 -15.90 -22.04
N GLN A 402 -6.66 -15.02 -22.04
CA GLN A 402 -6.25 -14.33 -23.26
C GLN A 402 -5.72 -15.31 -24.31
N LYS A 403 -4.92 -16.31 -23.89
CA LYS A 403 -4.43 -17.36 -24.77
C LYS A 403 -5.59 -18.17 -25.37
N GLN A 404 -6.53 -18.64 -24.55
CA GLN A 404 -7.71 -19.39 -25.02
C GLN A 404 -8.51 -18.61 -26.06
N LYS A 405 -8.75 -17.31 -25.84
CA LYS A 405 -9.45 -16.44 -26.82
C LYS A 405 -8.70 -16.32 -28.14
N ARG A 406 -7.36 -16.22 -28.11
CA ARG A 406 -6.53 -16.17 -29.33
C ARG A 406 -6.56 -17.50 -30.08
N ASP A 407 -6.52 -18.62 -29.37
CA ASP A 407 -6.55 -19.96 -29.98
C ASP A 407 -7.90 -20.22 -30.67
N ILE A 408 -9.02 -19.91 -30.02
CA ILE A 408 -10.37 -20.00 -30.62
C ILE A 408 -10.49 -19.10 -31.86
N ALA A 409 -10.01 -17.86 -31.78
CA ALA A 409 -10.03 -16.94 -32.92
C ALA A 409 -9.22 -17.50 -34.11
N ARG A 410 -8.06 -18.11 -33.84
CA ARG A 410 -7.21 -18.74 -34.86
C ARG A 410 -7.89 -19.95 -35.51
N GLU A 411 -8.57 -20.79 -34.73
CA GLU A 411 -9.31 -21.95 -35.24
C GLU A 411 -10.55 -21.55 -36.05
N SER A 412 -11.15 -20.39 -35.75
CA SER A 412 -12.31 -19.86 -36.48
C SER A 412 -11.97 -19.20 -37.82
N LEU A 413 -10.68 -18.99 -38.13
CA LEU A 413 -10.25 -18.44 -39.42
C LEU A 413 -10.54 -19.46 -40.56
N PRO A 414 -11.10 -19.02 -41.70
CA PRO A 414 -11.29 -19.90 -42.84
C PRO A 414 -9.94 -20.47 -43.28
N LYS A 415 -9.86 -21.80 -43.37
CA LYS A 415 -8.66 -22.45 -43.91
C LYS A 415 -8.40 -21.87 -45.31
N PRO A 416 -7.13 -21.53 -45.64
CA PRO A 416 -6.81 -21.07 -46.97
C PRO A 416 -7.30 -22.10 -47.99
N PRO A 417 -7.79 -21.66 -49.17
CA PRO A 417 -8.24 -22.59 -50.19
C PRO A 417 -7.13 -23.60 -50.45
N VAL A 418 -7.48 -24.89 -50.33
CA VAL A 418 -6.59 -25.96 -50.76
C VAL A 418 -6.43 -25.76 -52.26
N ASN A 419 -5.29 -25.21 -52.68
CA ASN A 419 -4.87 -25.30 -54.06
C ASN A 419 -4.73 -26.79 -54.35
N ARG A 420 -5.76 -27.39 -54.95
CA ARG A 420 -5.57 -28.61 -55.73
C ARG A 420 -4.58 -28.19 -56.81
N GLU A 421 -3.35 -28.67 -56.70
CA GLU A 421 -2.42 -28.66 -57.82
C GLU A 421 -3.20 -29.21 -59.02
N ALA A 422 -3.38 -28.36 -60.03
CA ALA A 422 -3.81 -28.84 -61.32
C ALA A 422 -2.67 -29.72 -61.82
N ASP A 423 -2.95 -31.00 -62.05
CA ASP A 423 -2.09 -31.90 -62.81
C ASP A 423 -1.79 -31.23 -64.16
N VAL A 424 -0.61 -30.60 -64.26
CA VAL A 424 -0.06 -30.14 -65.53
C VAL A 424 0.66 -31.35 -66.13
N PRO A 425 0.28 -31.84 -67.32
CA PRO A 425 1.02 -32.90 -67.99
C PRO A 425 2.41 -32.37 -68.37
N VAL A 426 3.45 -33.07 -67.91
CA VAL A 426 4.82 -32.81 -68.32
C VAL A 426 5.02 -33.43 -69.71
N ASP A 427 4.99 -32.60 -70.75
CA ASP A 427 5.44 -33.00 -72.08
C ASP A 427 6.98 -33.12 -72.10
N ILE A 428 7.42 -34.29 -72.57
CA ILE A 428 8.83 -34.67 -72.75
C ILE A 428 9.35 -33.96 -74.00
N LEU A 429 10.43 -33.19 -73.86
CA LEU A 429 11.33 -32.88 -74.98
C LEU A 429 12.77 -33.23 -74.61
N GLU A 430 13.32 -34.14 -75.40
CA GLU A 430 14.70 -34.62 -75.38
C GLU A 430 15.69 -33.58 -75.94
N GLY A 431 16.95 -33.66 -75.49
CA GLY A 431 18.15 -33.05 -76.09
C GLY A 431 18.73 -31.91 -75.23
N GLU A 432 20.00 -31.82 -74.87
CA GLU A 432 21.23 -32.52 -75.24
C GLU A 432 22.23 -32.47 -74.06
N LYS A 433 23.16 -33.44 -74.04
CA LYS A 433 24.26 -33.55 -73.09
C LYS A 433 25.40 -32.59 -73.43
N SER A 434 26.01 -31.94 -72.44
CA SER A 434 27.48 -31.85 -72.39
C SER A 434 28.01 -31.71 -70.96
N SER A 435 29.16 -32.34 -70.75
CA SER A 435 29.84 -32.72 -69.52
C SER A 435 30.72 -31.64 -68.90
N VAL A 436 30.80 -31.55 -67.56
CA VAL A 436 32.04 -31.23 -66.83
C VAL A 436 32.06 -31.96 -65.48
N THR A 437 33.22 -32.50 -65.15
CA THR A 437 33.60 -33.41 -64.05
C THR A 437 33.77 -32.74 -62.68
N ALA A 438 33.64 -33.57 -61.65
CA ALA A 438 33.87 -33.29 -60.23
C ALA A 438 35.35 -33.06 -59.89
N ASP A 439 35.62 -32.27 -58.84
CA ASP A 439 36.65 -32.64 -57.87
C ASP A 439 36.45 -32.00 -56.49
N SER A 440 37.19 -32.54 -55.54
CA SER A 440 36.91 -32.79 -54.13
C SER A 440 37.50 -31.76 -53.14
N ALA A 441 36.96 -31.77 -51.91
CA ALA A 441 37.38 -30.97 -50.75
C ALA A 441 38.71 -31.45 -50.12
N PRO A 442 39.31 -30.63 -49.23
CA PRO A 442 39.75 -31.20 -47.94
C PRO A 442 39.47 -30.32 -46.70
N ALA A 443 39.60 -30.99 -45.54
CA ALA A 443 39.26 -30.61 -44.16
C ALA A 443 40.44 -29.92 -43.40
N PRO A 444 40.30 -29.54 -42.10
CA PRO A 444 41.00 -28.41 -41.47
C PRO A 444 42.23 -28.77 -40.60
N GLU A 445 42.99 -27.74 -40.20
CA GLU A 445 44.21 -27.85 -39.37
C GLU A 445 44.10 -27.09 -38.02
N LYS A 446 44.88 -27.52 -37.01
CA LYS A 446 44.78 -27.24 -35.55
C LYS A 446 45.88 -26.28 -35.01
N VAL A 447 45.48 -25.39 -34.08
CA VAL A 447 46.03 -24.96 -32.73
C VAL A 447 47.56 -24.69 -32.56
N PRO A 448 48.05 -23.67 -31.79
CA PRO A 448 48.22 -23.80 -30.32
C PRO A 448 47.97 -22.54 -29.43
N ALA A 449 47.86 -22.80 -28.13
CA ALA A 449 47.59 -21.90 -27.01
C ALA A 449 48.82 -21.15 -26.46
N ASN A 450 48.61 -20.06 -25.71
CA ASN A 450 49.28 -19.76 -24.44
C ASN A 450 48.72 -18.51 -23.72
N GLU A 451 48.51 -18.65 -22.42
CA GLU A 451 48.38 -17.62 -21.37
C GLU A 451 49.62 -17.74 -20.46
N PRO A 452 50.05 -16.71 -19.67
CA PRO A 452 49.49 -16.51 -18.32
C PRO A 452 49.48 -15.03 -17.80
N GLY A 453 48.79 -14.82 -16.69
CA GLY A 453 48.33 -13.51 -16.17
C GLY A 453 49.26 -12.70 -15.26
N TYR A 454 48.73 -11.61 -14.69
CA TYR A 454 49.09 -10.99 -13.40
C TYR A 454 48.01 -9.96 -13.00
N ALA A 455 47.73 -9.85 -11.70
CA ALA A 455 46.82 -8.90 -11.07
C ALA A 455 47.55 -7.63 -10.58
N VAL A 456 46.81 -6.51 -10.39
CA VAL A 456 46.86 -5.49 -9.29
C VAL A 456 46.09 -4.20 -9.71
N GLU A 457 45.22 -3.71 -8.81
CA GLU A 457 44.40 -2.46 -8.79
C GLU A 457 45.22 -1.13 -8.72
N PRO A 458 44.66 0.10 -8.52
CA PRO A 458 43.38 0.74 -8.93
C PRO A 458 43.55 2.17 -9.55
N ALA A 459 42.40 2.79 -9.90
CA ALA A 459 42.06 4.23 -9.84
C ALA A 459 42.07 5.10 -11.12
N ALA A 460 41.09 6.02 -11.09
CA ALA A 460 40.92 7.30 -11.81
C ALA A 460 40.12 7.33 -13.13
N ASP A 461 38.85 7.69 -12.96
CA ASP A 461 38.18 8.90 -13.48
C ASP A 461 37.79 9.07 -14.96
N GLU A 462 36.63 9.74 -15.08
CA GLU A 462 36.06 10.50 -16.18
C GLU A 462 35.24 9.82 -17.33
N THR A 463 33.93 10.12 -17.24
CA THR A 463 33.05 10.71 -18.29
C THR A 463 32.16 9.81 -19.16
N THR A 464 30.97 10.38 -19.44
CA THR A 464 29.92 10.02 -20.42
C THR A 464 29.03 8.83 -20.00
N GLU A 465 27.71 8.80 -20.22
CA GLU A 465 26.84 9.55 -21.10
C GLU A 465 25.36 9.38 -20.65
N ASP A 466 24.55 10.36 -21.02
CA ASP A 466 23.12 10.51 -20.82
C ASP A 466 22.33 9.43 -21.59
N VAL A 467 21.47 8.65 -20.93
CA VAL A 467 20.47 7.80 -21.61
C VAL A 467 19.10 8.01 -21.00
N ARG A 468 18.38 8.97 -21.56
CA ARG A 468 16.92 9.06 -21.51
C ARG A 468 16.34 8.09 -22.54
N GLU A 469 15.77 6.97 -22.09
CA GLU A 469 14.88 6.18 -22.95
C GLU A 469 13.46 6.74 -22.87
N ALA A 470 12.99 7.23 -24.01
CA ALA A 470 11.64 7.70 -24.25
C ALA A 470 10.65 6.53 -24.37
N LEU A 471 9.53 6.60 -23.63
CA LEU A 471 8.36 5.75 -23.85
C LEU A 471 7.51 6.32 -25.01
N PRO A 472 6.88 5.48 -25.84
CA PRO A 472 6.15 5.94 -27.03
C PRO A 472 4.84 6.66 -26.65
N SER A 473 4.69 7.87 -27.20
CA SER A 473 3.45 8.65 -27.19
C SER A 473 2.42 8.04 -28.14
N TYR A 474 1.21 7.79 -27.64
CA TYR A 474 0.03 7.55 -28.49
C TYR A 474 -0.53 8.89 -29.00
N PRO A 475 -1.01 8.97 -30.26
CA PRO A 475 -1.57 10.20 -30.81
C PRO A 475 -2.97 10.48 -30.24
N PRO A 476 -3.38 11.76 -30.08
CA PRO A 476 -4.74 12.10 -29.71
C PRO A 476 -5.69 11.96 -30.91
N GLU A 477 -6.85 11.36 -30.68
CA GLU A 477 -7.97 11.39 -31.62
C GLU A 477 -8.63 12.78 -31.63
N ASP A 478 -8.96 13.17 -32.85
CA ASP A 478 -9.51 14.44 -33.31
C ASP A 478 -10.95 14.65 -32.77
N LEU A 479 -11.13 15.59 -31.84
CA LEU A 479 -12.44 16.13 -31.48
C LEU A 479 -12.55 17.54 -32.05
N THR A 480 -13.24 17.62 -33.18
CA THR A 480 -13.57 18.88 -33.83
C THR A 480 -14.57 19.67 -33.00
N GLU A 481 -14.21 20.94 -32.79
CA GLU A 481 -14.99 21.99 -32.17
C GLU A 481 -16.33 22.23 -32.89
N THR A 482 -17.40 22.41 -32.10
CA THR A 482 -18.47 23.34 -32.46
C THR A 482 -18.78 24.22 -31.24
N ASP A 483 -18.70 25.52 -31.46
CA ASP A 483 -18.75 26.66 -30.52
C ASP A 483 -20.22 27.02 -30.10
N PRO A 484 -20.50 28.09 -29.33
CA PRO A 484 -20.92 28.02 -27.93
C PRO A 484 -22.37 28.52 -27.72
N LEU A 485 -22.99 28.17 -26.58
CA LEU A 485 -24.21 28.84 -26.11
C LEU A 485 -24.00 29.44 -24.72
N THR A 486 -24.02 30.77 -24.71
CA THR A 486 -24.08 31.69 -23.57
C THR A 486 -25.32 31.42 -22.70
N PRO A 487 -25.22 31.45 -21.35
CA PRO A 487 -26.39 31.44 -20.48
C PRO A 487 -26.95 32.85 -20.27
N PRO A 488 -28.29 33.04 -20.20
CA PRO A 488 -28.87 34.32 -19.83
C PRO A 488 -28.87 34.54 -18.31
N ALA A 489 -28.76 35.82 -17.95
CA ALA A 489 -28.80 36.34 -16.59
C ALA A 489 -30.12 36.01 -15.86
N ALA A 490 -30.00 35.80 -14.55
CA ALA A 490 -31.10 35.72 -13.60
C ALA A 490 -31.82 37.07 -13.41
N PRO A 491 -33.09 37.05 -13.00
CA PRO A 491 -33.64 38.03 -12.08
C PRO A 491 -33.33 37.68 -10.62
#